data_AF-A0A3M7IZY1-F1
#
_entry.id   AF-A0A3M7IZY1-F1
#
_cell.length_a   1.000
_cell.length_b   1.000
_cell.length_c   1.000
_cell.angle_alpha   90.00
_cell.angle_beta   90.00
_cell.angle_gamma   90.00
#
_symmetry.space_group_name_H-M   'P 1'
#
loop_
_entity.id
_entity.type
_entity.pdbx_description
1 polymer ?
#
loop_
_entity_poly.entity_id
_entity_poly.type
_entity_poly.pdbx_seq_one_letter_code
_entity_poly.pdbx_strand_id
1 'polypeptide(L)'
;MEVGFSLIRKSTTPTVKAIVSSLHRLVDPAVPDPTLFNMAFWMTGCLYGASSVMLGAFGAHGLRSRISDPARIANWGTAAHYQLIHSVALLVAEQAAPKNIWAKSLFTVGMTMFSGSIYCLVLDPQRFKFMGPVTPLGGVCLIGGWVALAFGSRGRVRL
;
A
#
# COMPACT_ATOMS: atom_id res chain seq x y z
N MET A 1 29.62 24.64 39.88
CA MET A 1 28.30 25.08 39.39
C MET A 1 27.48 23.94 38.78
N GLU A 2 27.71 22.67 39.15
CA GLU A 2 27.04 21.48 38.56
C GLU A 2 26.23 20.63 39.55
N VAL A 3 26.22 20.95 40.85
CA VAL A 3 25.57 20.08 41.86
C VAL A 3 24.07 20.37 42.01
N GLY A 4 23.59 21.53 41.53
CA GLY A 4 22.21 21.98 41.74
C GLY A 4 21.13 21.36 40.84
N PHE A 5 21.49 20.87 39.64
CA PHE A 5 20.49 20.39 38.67
C PHE A 5 20.09 18.91 38.88
N SER A 6 20.90 18.13 39.61
CA SER A 6 20.64 16.71 39.88
C SER A 6 19.58 16.50 40.97
N LEU A 7 19.38 17.47 41.87
CA LEU A 7 18.48 17.34 43.02
C LEU A 7 16.99 17.58 42.69
N ILE A 8 16.66 18.21 41.56
CA ILE A 8 15.26 18.44 41.15
C ILE A 8 14.64 17.17 40.52
N ARG A 9 15.46 16.19 40.09
CA ARG A 9 14.97 14.98 39.41
C ARG A 9 14.42 13.89 40.33
N LYS A 10 14.61 14.00 41.66
CA LYS A 10 14.30 12.91 42.61
C LYS A 10 13.06 13.11 43.49
N SER A 11 12.36 14.25 43.40
CA SER A 11 11.21 14.52 44.26
C SER A 11 9.99 15.02 43.48
N THR A 12 9.44 14.17 42.63
CA THR A 12 8.06 14.34 42.15
C THR A 12 7.29 13.08 42.52
N THR A 13 6.33 13.24 43.43
CA THR A 13 5.39 12.19 43.82
C THR A 13 4.63 11.69 42.58
N PRO A 14 4.12 10.45 42.58
CA PRO A 14 3.41 9.88 41.45
C PRO A 14 2.27 10.78 40.94
N THR A 15 1.64 11.53 41.85
CA THR A 15 0.61 12.53 41.55
C THR A 15 1.12 13.69 40.68
N VAL A 16 2.31 14.22 40.97
CA VAL A 16 2.90 15.31 40.17
C VAL A 16 3.29 14.81 38.77
N LYS A 17 3.82 13.59 38.67
CA LYS A 17 4.09 12.96 37.35
C LYS A 17 2.81 12.72 36.56
N ALA A 18 1.73 12.28 37.21
CA ALA A 18 0.45 12.08 36.57
C ALA A 18 -0.12 13.40 36.04
N ILE A 19 -0.09 14.46 36.85
CA ILE A 19 -0.54 15.81 36.48
C ILE A 19 0.30 16.37 35.33
N VAL A 20 1.62 16.26 35.36
CA VAL A 20 2.50 16.72 34.26
C VAL A 20 2.24 15.92 32.98
N SER A 21 2.00 14.61 33.07
CA SER A 21 1.65 13.78 31.91
C SER A 21 0.29 14.13 31.31
N SER A 22 -0.68 14.49 32.16
CA SER A 22 -2.01 14.93 31.73
C SER A 22 -1.97 16.33 31.14
N LEU A 23 -1.17 17.24 31.72
CA LEU A 23 -0.95 18.58 31.18
C LEU A 23 -0.23 18.54 29.83
N HIS A 24 0.75 17.65 29.63
CA HIS A 24 1.36 17.43 28.31
C HIS A 24 0.33 16.98 27.26
N ARG A 25 -0.59 16.06 27.62
CA ARG A 25 -1.67 15.62 26.70
C ARG A 25 -2.67 16.72 26.35
N LEU A 26 -2.82 17.72 27.22
CA LEU A 26 -3.73 18.85 27.02
C LEU A 26 -3.06 20.00 26.24
N VAL A 27 -1.74 19.98 26.09
CA VAL A 27 -0.92 21.00 25.41
C VAL A 27 -0.23 20.43 24.16
N ASP A 28 -0.79 19.38 23.54
CA ASP A 28 -0.38 18.97 22.20
C ASP A 28 -1.31 19.62 21.17
N PRO A 29 -1.02 20.84 20.67
CA PRO A 29 -1.78 21.44 19.59
C PRO A 29 -1.50 20.64 18.32
N ALA A 30 -2.46 19.79 17.94
CA ALA A 30 -2.61 19.26 16.59
C ALA A 30 -1.28 18.90 15.89
N VAL A 31 -0.56 17.91 16.40
CA VAL A 31 0.25 17.10 15.50
C VAL A 31 -0.79 16.47 14.55
N PRO A 32 -0.84 16.81 13.26
CA PRO A 32 -1.74 16.12 12.35
C PRO A 32 -1.35 14.67 12.43
N ASP A 33 -2.25 13.83 12.94
CA ASP A 33 -1.93 12.44 13.22
C ASP A 33 -1.44 11.82 11.90
N PRO A 34 -0.16 11.42 11.80
CA PRO A 34 0.40 10.88 10.56
C PRO A 34 -0.29 9.57 10.14
N THR A 35 -1.25 9.08 10.92
CA THR A 35 -2.14 7.96 10.61
C THR A 35 -2.94 8.14 9.33
N LEU A 36 -3.41 9.34 8.98
CA LEU A 36 -4.25 9.52 7.78
C LEU A 36 -3.52 9.15 6.47
N PHE A 37 -2.22 9.47 6.37
CA PHE A 37 -1.41 9.14 5.20
C PHE A 37 -1.01 7.65 5.16
N ASN A 38 -0.85 7.01 6.32
CA ASN A 38 -0.59 5.57 6.45
C ASN A 38 -1.84 4.73 6.16
N MET A 39 -3.02 5.20 6.59
CA MET A 39 -4.31 4.56 6.31
C MET A 39 -4.61 4.47 4.81
N ALA A 40 -4.14 5.45 4.02
CA ALA A 40 -4.39 5.48 2.58
C ALA A 40 -3.81 4.25 1.86
N PHE A 41 -2.56 3.85 2.14
CA PHE A 41 -1.95 2.68 1.50
C PHE A 41 -2.55 1.37 1.99
N TRP A 42 -2.87 1.29 3.29
CA TRP A 42 -3.58 0.15 3.85
C TRP A 42 -4.92 -0.08 3.15
N MET A 43 -5.75 0.96 3.09
CA MET A 43 -7.05 0.90 2.44
C MET A 43 -6.89 0.58 0.94
N THR A 44 -5.91 1.18 0.28
CA THR A 44 -5.60 0.92 -1.13
C THR A 44 -5.26 -0.56 -1.36
N GLY A 45 -4.38 -1.16 -0.53
CA GLY A 45 -4.05 -2.58 -0.60
C GLY A 45 -5.29 -3.48 -0.44
N CYS A 46 -6.15 -3.19 0.55
CA CYS A 46 -7.40 -3.92 0.75
C CYS A 46 -8.34 -3.81 -0.45
N LEU A 47 -8.50 -2.62 -1.02
CA LEU A 47 -9.36 -2.38 -2.18
C LEU A 47 -8.83 -3.06 -3.46
N TYR A 48 -7.52 -3.01 -3.70
CA TYR A 48 -6.91 -3.76 -4.82
C TYR A 48 -7.07 -5.27 -4.62
N GLY A 49 -6.88 -5.78 -3.40
CA GLY A 49 -7.08 -7.20 -3.11
C GLY A 49 -8.52 -7.65 -3.33
N ALA A 50 -9.49 -6.92 -2.78
CA ALA A 50 -10.92 -7.22 -2.94
C ALA A 50 -11.36 -7.16 -4.41
N SER A 51 -11.01 -6.08 -5.12
CA SER A 51 -11.34 -5.96 -6.55
C SER A 51 -10.64 -7.02 -7.40
N SER A 52 -9.42 -7.43 -7.04
CA SER A 52 -8.75 -8.53 -7.72
C SER A 52 -9.48 -9.86 -7.59
N VAL A 53 -10.04 -10.17 -6.40
CA VAL A 53 -10.84 -11.38 -6.19
C VAL A 53 -12.13 -11.30 -7.02
N MET A 54 -12.80 -10.15 -7.01
CA MET A 54 -14.01 -9.92 -7.82
C MET A 54 -13.73 -10.10 -9.31
N LEU A 55 -12.68 -9.45 -9.83
CA LEU A 55 -12.31 -9.52 -11.24
C LEU A 55 -11.82 -10.93 -11.61
N GLY A 56 -11.08 -11.62 -10.74
CA GLY A 56 -10.68 -13.01 -10.95
C GLY A 56 -11.87 -13.96 -11.06
N ALA A 57 -12.84 -13.84 -10.14
CA ALA A 57 -14.07 -14.62 -10.17
C ALA A 57 -14.90 -14.33 -11.44
N PHE A 58 -15.02 -13.04 -11.81
CA PHE A 58 -15.66 -12.63 -13.05
C PHE A 58 -14.95 -13.21 -14.27
N GLY A 59 -13.62 -13.23 -14.31
CA GLY A 59 -12.82 -13.83 -15.37
C GLY A 59 -13.08 -15.33 -15.55
N ALA A 60 -13.15 -16.06 -14.44
CA ALA A 60 -13.33 -17.51 -14.44
C ALA A 60 -14.75 -17.95 -14.82
N HIS A 61 -15.78 -17.24 -14.35
CA HIS A 61 -17.19 -17.67 -14.48
C HIS A 61 -17.98 -16.83 -15.49
N GLY A 62 -17.75 -15.52 -15.54
CA GLY A 62 -18.52 -14.59 -16.38
C GLY A 62 -17.88 -14.36 -17.75
N LEU A 63 -16.61 -13.98 -17.77
CA LEU A 63 -15.92 -13.47 -18.97
C LEU A 63 -15.75 -14.55 -20.05
N ARG A 64 -15.52 -15.80 -19.66
CA ARG A 64 -15.41 -16.94 -20.60
C ARG A 64 -16.65 -17.15 -21.46
N SER A 65 -17.83 -16.75 -20.98
CA SER A 65 -19.07 -16.81 -21.76
C SER A 65 -19.21 -15.67 -22.79
N ARG A 66 -18.37 -14.63 -22.69
CA ARG A 66 -18.45 -13.40 -23.49
C ARG A 66 -17.29 -13.26 -24.47
N ILE A 67 -16.12 -13.84 -24.17
CA ILE A 67 -14.92 -13.77 -24.99
C ILE A 67 -14.46 -15.20 -25.30
N SER A 68 -14.38 -15.52 -26.59
CA SER A 68 -13.93 -16.83 -27.08
C SER A 68 -12.41 -16.95 -27.19
N ASP A 69 -11.70 -15.83 -27.31
CA ASP A 69 -10.23 -15.78 -27.43
C ASP A 69 -9.56 -16.24 -26.11
N PRO A 70 -8.89 -17.41 -26.10
CA PRO A 70 -8.26 -17.93 -24.89
C PRO A 70 -7.11 -17.06 -24.38
N ALA A 71 -6.39 -16.36 -25.26
CA ALA A 71 -5.29 -15.49 -24.87
C ALA A 71 -5.79 -14.27 -24.09
N ARG A 72 -6.93 -13.69 -24.50
CA ARG A 72 -7.58 -12.60 -23.77
C ARG A 72 -8.06 -13.05 -22.39
N ILE A 73 -8.62 -14.25 -22.28
CA ILE A 73 -9.01 -14.81 -20.97
C ILE A 73 -7.78 -15.04 -20.08
N ALA A 74 -6.68 -15.57 -20.63
CA ALA A 74 -5.43 -15.76 -19.90
C ALA A 74 -4.81 -14.43 -19.44
N ASN A 75 -4.85 -13.40 -20.28
CA ASN A 75 -4.40 -12.06 -19.94
C ASN A 75 -5.23 -11.44 -18.80
N TRP A 76 -6.55 -11.62 -18.82
CA TRP A 76 -7.41 -11.20 -17.70
C TRP A 76 -7.01 -11.88 -16.39
N GLY A 77 -6.78 -13.20 -16.43
CA GLY A 77 -6.29 -13.96 -15.28
C GLY A 77 -4.94 -13.45 -14.77
N THR A 78 -4.03 -13.10 -15.69
CA THR A 78 -2.72 -12.51 -15.36
C THR A 78 -2.88 -11.16 -14.65
N ALA A 79 -3.74 -10.29 -15.15
CA ALA A 79 -4.01 -8.99 -14.54
C ALA A 79 -4.54 -9.11 -13.11
N ALA A 80 -5.51 -10.02 -12.88
CA ALA A 80 -6.02 -10.32 -11.54
C ALA A 80 -4.93 -10.91 -10.66
N HIS A 81 -4.19 -11.89 -11.13
CA HIS A 81 -3.14 -12.51 -10.33
C HIS A 81 -2.06 -11.50 -9.88
N TYR A 82 -1.58 -10.67 -10.79
CA TYR A 82 -0.59 -9.63 -10.48
C TYR A 82 -1.16 -8.59 -9.52
N GLN A 83 -2.41 -8.17 -9.70
CA GLN A 83 -3.07 -7.24 -8.79
C GLN A 83 -3.17 -7.80 -7.37
N LEU A 84 -3.57 -9.07 -7.23
CA LEU A 84 -3.67 -9.72 -5.92
C LEU A 84 -2.30 -9.79 -5.22
N ILE A 85 -1.28 -10.30 -5.89
CA ILE A 85 0.06 -10.45 -5.31
C ILE A 85 0.60 -9.10 -4.84
N HIS A 86 0.48 -8.06 -5.67
CA HIS A 86 1.08 -6.77 -5.37
C HIS A 86 0.23 -5.95 -4.39
N SER A 87 -1.07 -6.26 -4.25
CA SER A 87 -1.90 -5.74 -3.17
C SER A 87 -1.45 -6.27 -1.81
N VAL A 88 -1.12 -7.57 -1.72
CA VAL A 88 -0.54 -8.17 -0.52
C VAL A 88 0.85 -7.61 -0.26
N ALA A 89 1.69 -7.47 -1.29
CA ALA A 89 3.00 -6.83 -1.17
C ALA A 89 2.90 -5.39 -0.65
N LEU A 90 1.88 -4.63 -1.08
CA LEU A 90 1.60 -3.28 -0.57
C LEU A 90 1.21 -3.29 0.91
N LEU A 91 0.33 -4.21 1.34
CA LEU A 91 -0.04 -4.35 2.76
C LEU A 91 1.17 -4.75 3.62
N VAL A 92 2.01 -5.65 3.12
CA VAL A 92 3.28 -6.02 3.77
C VAL A 92 4.22 -4.82 3.84
N ALA A 93 4.36 -4.05 2.76
CA ALA A 93 5.21 -2.85 2.75
C ALA A 93 4.70 -1.80 3.76
N GLU A 94 3.39 -1.62 3.89
CA GLU A 94 2.79 -0.72 4.88
C GLU A 94 3.15 -1.13 6.32
N GLN A 95 3.06 -2.43 6.64
CA GLN A 95 3.32 -2.91 8.00
C GLN A 95 4.82 -3.07 8.32
N ALA A 96 5.58 -3.65 7.39
CA ALA A 96 6.97 -4.05 7.60
C ALA A 96 7.98 -2.97 7.21
N ALA A 97 7.60 -2.01 6.37
CA ALA A 97 8.45 -0.90 5.95
C ALA A 97 7.64 0.41 5.85
N PRO A 98 7.00 0.87 6.95
CA PRO A 98 6.03 1.97 6.92
C PRO A 98 6.60 3.28 6.36
N LYS A 99 7.91 3.51 6.53
CA LYS A 99 8.62 4.69 6.01
C LYS A 99 9.00 4.60 4.52
N ASN A 100 8.85 3.44 3.89
CA ASN A 100 9.24 3.21 2.50
C ASN A 100 8.12 3.63 1.54
N ILE A 101 7.96 4.94 1.36
CA ILE A 101 6.94 5.50 0.48
C ILE A 101 7.13 5.08 -0.99
N TRP A 102 8.37 4.88 -1.42
CA TRP A 102 8.68 4.49 -2.80
C TRP A 102 8.13 3.12 -3.16
N ALA A 103 8.37 2.10 -2.32
CA ALA A 103 7.83 0.77 -2.54
C ALA A 103 6.30 0.80 -2.63
N LYS A 104 5.65 1.48 -1.67
CA LYS A 104 4.18 1.59 -1.61
C LYS A 104 3.59 2.27 -2.83
N SER A 105 4.14 3.42 -3.22
CA SER A 105 3.71 4.16 -4.40
C SER A 105 3.93 3.38 -5.70
N LEU A 106 5.08 2.72 -5.85
CA LEU A 106 5.42 1.94 -7.04
C LEU A 106 4.51 0.72 -7.20
N PHE A 107 4.13 0.03 -6.13
CA PHE A 107 3.12 -1.03 -6.19
C PHE A 107 1.75 -0.50 -6.59
N THR A 108 1.28 0.60 -5.98
CA THR A 108 -0.02 1.20 -6.31
C THR A 108 -0.10 1.64 -7.78
N VAL A 109 0.89 2.41 -8.24
CA VAL A 109 0.95 2.88 -9.62
C VAL A 109 1.12 1.69 -10.57
N GLY A 110 2.02 0.76 -10.24
CA GLY A 110 2.29 -0.42 -11.06
C GLY A 110 1.06 -1.32 -11.22
N MET A 111 0.27 -1.58 -10.17
CA MET A 111 -0.98 -2.35 -10.28
C MET A 111 -1.99 -1.63 -11.18
N THR A 112 -2.15 -0.32 -11.01
CA THR A 112 -3.06 0.49 -11.82
C THR A 112 -2.70 0.43 -13.29
N MET A 113 -1.43 0.65 -13.60
CA MET A 113 -0.93 0.68 -14.97
C MET A 113 -0.86 -0.70 -15.60
N PHE A 114 -0.37 -1.71 -14.88
CA PHE A 114 -0.22 -3.08 -15.39
C PHE A 114 -1.57 -3.79 -15.48
N SER A 115 -2.23 -4.03 -14.34
CA SER A 115 -3.48 -4.80 -14.31
C SER A 115 -4.64 -4.02 -14.91
N GLY A 116 -4.77 -2.72 -14.59
CA GLY A 116 -5.83 -1.87 -15.12
C GLY A 116 -5.83 -1.80 -16.65
N SER A 117 -4.67 -1.57 -17.27
CA SER A 117 -4.57 -1.54 -18.73
C SER A 117 -4.93 -2.86 -19.38
N ILE A 118 -4.49 -4.00 -18.81
CA ILE A 118 -4.83 -5.32 -19.34
C ILE A 118 -6.34 -5.57 -19.24
N TYR A 119 -7.01 -5.21 -18.15
CA TYR A 119 -8.48 -5.36 -18.08
C TYR A 119 -9.17 -4.54 -19.17
N CYS A 120 -8.76 -3.28 -19.38
CA CYS A 120 -9.31 -2.44 -20.45
C CYS A 120 -9.08 -3.05 -21.83
N LEU A 121 -7.84 -3.48 -22.13
CA LEU A 121 -7.47 -4.12 -23.41
C LEU A 121 -8.21 -5.45 -23.63
N VAL A 122 -8.48 -6.20 -22.57
CA VAL A 122 -9.26 -7.43 -22.67
C VAL A 122 -10.73 -7.13 -22.92
N LEU A 123 -11.31 -6.07 -22.35
CA LEU A 123 -12.72 -5.74 -22.59
C LEU A 123 -12.94 -5.16 -23.99
N ASP A 124 -12.12 -4.20 -24.39
CA ASP A 124 -12.24 -3.54 -25.69
C ASP A 124 -10.85 -3.15 -26.25
N PRO A 125 -10.18 -4.06 -26.97
CA PRO A 125 -8.82 -3.83 -27.45
C PRO A 125 -8.74 -2.72 -28.49
N GLN A 126 -9.82 -2.46 -29.25
CA GLN A 126 -9.82 -1.41 -30.28
C GLN A 126 -9.90 -0.03 -29.63
N ARG A 127 -10.82 0.13 -28.67
CA ARG A 127 -10.97 1.38 -27.93
C ARG A 127 -9.77 1.69 -27.04
N PHE A 128 -9.19 0.68 -26.41
CA PHE A 128 -8.11 0.85 -25.43
C PHE A 128 -6.72 0.53 -25.97
N LYS A 129 -6.54 0.41 -27.29
CA LYS A 129 -5.24 0.09 -27.92
C LYS A 129 -4.08 0.96 -27.43
N PHE A 130 -4.34 2.24 -27.18
CA PHE A 130 -3.34 3.21 -26.68
C PHE A 130 -2.79 2.85 -25.28
N MET A 131 -3.49 2.00 -24.52
CA MET A 131 -3.04 1.50 -23.23
C MET A 131 -2.02 0.37 -23.34
N GLY A 132 -1.75 -0.17 -24.53
CA GLY A 132 -0.76 -1.25 -24.73
C GLY A 132 0.62 -0.92 -24.15
N PRO A 133 1.22 0.25 -24.46
CA PRO A 133 2.49 0.67 -23.87
C PRO A 133 2.44 0.97 -22.36
N VAL A 134 1.24 1.12 -21.76
CA VAL A 134 1.08 1.40 -20.33
C VAL A 134 1.36 0.13 -19.50
N THR A 135 1.01 -1.04 -20.01
CA THR A 135 1.26 -2.32 -19.34
C THR A 135 2.74 -2.54 -18.98
N PRO A 136 3.73 -2.47 -19.90
CA PRO A 136 5.12 -2.68 -19.55
C PRO A 136 5.69 -1.62 -18.60
N LEU A 137 5.24 -0.36 -18.70
CA LEU A 137 5.60 0.68 -17.73
C LEU A 137 5.10 0.33 -16.32
N GLY A 138 3.87 -0.18 -16.21
CA GLY A 138 3.35 -0.71 -14.97
C GLY A 138 4.20 -1.86 -14.43
N GLY A 139 4.64 -2.77 -15.29
CA GLY A 139 5.56 -3.86 -14.92
C GLY A 139 6.89 -3.36 -14.36
N VAL A 140 7.49 -2.34 -14.96
CA VAL A 140 8.70 -1.68 -14.44
C VAL A 140 8.44 -1.06 -13.06
N CYS A 141 7.29 -0.41 -12.85
CA CYS A 141 6.91 0.08 -11.53
C CYS A 141 6.78 -1.06 -10.50
N LEU A 142 6.14 -2.18 -10.84
CA LEU A 142 6.04 -3.33 -9.94
C LEU A 142 7.41 -3.90 -9.56
N ILE A 143 8.32 -4.05 -10.54
CA ILE A 143 9.72 -4.44 -10.28
C ILE A 143 10.40 -3.44 -9.36
N GLY A 144 10.27 -2.14 -9.65
CA GLY A 144 10.81 -1.08 -8.83
C GLY A 144 10.26 -1.10 -7.40
N GLY A 145 9.00 -1.46 -7.20
CA GLY A 145 8.38 -1.61 -5.89
C GLY A 145 9.04 -2.71 -5.06
N TRP A 146 9.29 -3.87 -5.65
CA TRP A 146 10.02 -4.97 -5.00
C TRP A 146 11.48 -4.60 -4.69
N VAL A 147 12.17 -3.95 -5.63
CA VAL A 147 13.54 -3.46 -5.44
C VAL A 147 13.60 -2.44 -4.31
N ALA A 148 12.70 -1.45 -4.33
CA ALA A 148 12.60 -0.46 -3.27
C ALA A 148 12.30 -1.10 -1.91
N LEU A 149 11.44 -2.14 -1.87
CA LEU A 149 11.14 -2.88 -0.65
C LEU A 149 12.35 -3.66 -0.12
N ALA A 150 13.17 -4.22 -1.02
CA ALA A 150 14.36 -4.99 -0.65
C ALA A 150 15.45 -4.11 0.01
N PHE A 151 15.64 -2.88 -0.49
CA PHE A 151 16.69 -1.96 -0.01
C PHE A 151 16.19 -0.91 0.98
N GLY A 152 14.89 -0.83 1.24
CA GLY A 152 14.33 0.09 2.22
C GLY A 152 14.60 -0.32 3.66
N SER A 153 14.66 0.66 4.57
CA SER A 153 14.78 0.40 6.00
C SER A 153 13.54 -0.35 6.51
N ARG A 154 13.74 -1.57 7.03
CA ARG A 154 12.68 -2.37 7.66
C ARG A 154 12.26 -1.73 8.99
N GLY A 155 10.96 -1.54 9.17
CA GLY A 155 10.36 -1.19 10.46
C GLY A 155 10.22 -2.41 11.37
N ARG A 156 9.82 -2.19 12.63
CA ARG A 156 9.34 -3.30 13.48
C ARG A 156 7.91 -3.62 13.11
N VAL A 157 7.68 -4.80 12.55
CA VAL A 157 6.34 -5.39 12.43
C VAL A 157 5.82 -5.58 13.84
N ARG A 158 4.72 -4.90 14.17
CA ARG A 158 3.95 -5.18 15.39
C ARG A 158 2.89 -6.19 14.98
N LEU A 159 3.08 -7.46 15.35
CA LEU A 159 2.07 -8.51 15.23
C LEU A 159 1.12 -8.45 16.41
#